data_AF-A0A0C9UUL5-F1
#
_entry.id   AF-A0A0C9UUL5-F1
#
_cell.length_a   1.000
_cell.length_b   1.000
_cell.length_c   1.000
_cell.angle_alpha   90.00
_cell.angle_beta   90.00
_cell.angle_gamma   90.00
#
_symmetry.space_group_name_H-M   'P 1'
#
loop_
_entity.id
_entity.type
_entity.pdbx_description
1 polymer ?
#
loop_
_entity_poly.entity_id
_entity_poly.type
_entity_poly.pdbx_seq_one_letter_code
_entity_poly.pdbx_strand_id
1 'polypeptide(L)' 'VPKFHLAAHVEGCADKYSFNWTKNVGRTCGENVESNWSSLNGLATSVREMGFGSRRDAINDAMLHHNWWKGGQESTFLFA' A
#
# COMPACT_ATOMS: atom_id res chain seq x y z
N VAL A 1 -1.27 -5.94 -12.71
CA VAL A 1 -0.07 -6.27 -11.91
C VAL A 1 0.48 -4.97 -11.36
N PRO A 2 0.40 -4.72 -10.05
CA PRO A 2 1.01 -3.54 -9.45
C PRO A 2 2.53 -3.51 -9.72
N LYS A 3 3.15 -2.32 -9.67
CA LYS A 3 4.52 -2.11 -10.17
C LYS A 3 5.57 -2.99 -9.47
N PHE A 4 5.45 -3.23 -8.16
CA PHE A 4 6.38 -4.10 -7.44
C PHE A 4 6.27 -5.56 -7.91
N HIS A 5 5.05 -6.05 -8.18
CA HIS A 5 4.83 -7.38 -8.74
C HIS A 5 5.31 -7.55 -10.20
N LEU A 6 5.63 -6.47 -10.93
CA LEU A 6 6.12 -6.59 -12.32
C LEU A 6 7.45 -7.34 -12.43
N ALA A 7 8.29 -7.31 -11.39
CA ALA A 7 9.57 -8.02 -11.38
C ALA A 7 9.41 -9.55 -11.37
N ALA A 8 8.30 -10.05 -10.82
CA ALA A 8 7.96 -11.47 -10.78
C ALA A 8 6.98 -11.88 -11.90
N HIS A 9 6.61 -10.95 -12.79
CA HIS A 9 5.71 -11.21 -13.90
C HIS A 9 6.48 -11.75 -15.12
N VAL A 10 5.75 -12.08 -16.20
CA VAL A 10 6.39 -12.55 -17.44
C VAL A 10 7.42 -11.55 -17.96
N GLU A 11 8.46 -12.07 -18.61
CA GLU A 11 9.54 -11.27 -19.18
C GLU A 11 9.02 -10.15 -20.10
N GLY A 12 9.66 -8.98 -20.04
CA GLY A 12 9.27 -7.79 -20.79
C GLY A 12 8.16 -6.93 -20.17
N CYS A 13 7.45 -7.42 -19.14
CA CYS A 13 6.43 -6.60 -18.45
C CYS A 13 7.03 -5.55 -17.52
N ALA A 14 8.18 -5.83 -16.88
CA ALA A 14 8.85 -4.89 -15.98
C ALA A 14 9.17 -3.57 -16.69
N ASP A 15 9.75 -3.61 -17.89
CA ASP A 15 10.11 -2.39 -18.62
C ASP A 15 8.88 -1.72 -19.24
N LYS A 16 7.96 -2.49 -19.82
CA LYS A 16 6.79 -1.93 -20.51
C LYS A 16 5.80 -1.23 -19.58
N TYR A 17 5.65 -1.73 -18.35
CA TYR A 17 4.64 -1.25 -17.40
C TYR A 17 5.23 -0.55 -16.17
N SER A 18 6.56 -0.33 -16.15
CA SER A 18 7.16 0.42 -15.04
C SER A 18 6.72 1.88 -15.05
N PHE A 19 6.28 2.35 -13.89
CA PHE A 19 5.97 3.76 -13.67
C PHE A 19 7.19 4.68 -13.83
N ASN A 20 8.41 4.13 -13.81
CA ASN A 20 9.61 4.93 -14.08
C ASN A 20 9.66 5.43 -15.54
N TRP A 21 9.00 4.73 -16.45
CA TRP A 21 8.95 5.06 -17.89
C TRP A 21 7.61 5.66 -18.32
N THR A 22 6.65 5.74 -17.40
CA THR A 22 5.32 6.27 -17.67
C THR A 22 5.31 7.78 -17.42
N LYS A 23 4.88 8.56 -18.40
CA LYS A 23 4.81 10.03 -18.26
C LYS A 23 3.72 10.42 -17.27
N ASN A 24 3.96 11.50 -16.51
CA ASN A 24 3.00 12.13 -15.60
C ASN A 24 2.55 11.26 -14.41
N VAL A 25 3.34 10.26 -14.00
CA VAL A 25 3.16 9.56 -12.73
C VAL A 25 4.28 9.90 -11.76
N GLY A 26 3.92 10.01 -10.49
CA GLY A 26 4.88 10.19 -9.40
C GLY A 26 5.73 8.93 -9.18
N ARG A 27 6.87 9.10 -8.50
CA ARG A 27 7.73 7.97 -8.11
C ARG A 27 7.07 7.18 -6.98
N THR A 28 6.27 6.19 -7.34
CA THR A 28 5.59 5.31 -6.39
C THR A 28 5.86 3.83 -6.68
N CYS A 29 5.73 3.00 -5.65
CA CYS A 29 5.75 1.55 -5.74
C CYS A 29 4.43 0.97 -6.29
N GLY A 30 3.34 1.73 -6.27
CA GLY A 30 2.02 1.26 -6.69
C GLY A 30 1.40 0.20 -5.78
N GLU A 31 2.00 -0.08 -4.61
CA GLU A 31 1.59 -1.13 -3.66
C GLU A 31 0.89 -0.57 -2.43
N ASN A 32 0.60 0.74 -2.36
CA ASN A 32 0.10 1.36 -1.14
C ASN A 32 -1.19 0.71 -0.63
N VAL A 33 -2.08 0.31 -1.54
CA VAL A 33 -3.35 -0.38 -1.21
C VAL A 33 -3.12 -1.78 -0.61
N GLU A 34 -2.09 -2.51 -1.05
CA GLU A 34 -1.81 -3.88 -0.60
C GLU A 34 -0.84 -3.92 0.60
N SER A 35 -0.04 -2.86 0.77
CA SER A 35 0.98 -2.77 1.81
C SER A 35 0.45 -2.78 3.24
N ASN A 36 -0.84 -2.48 3.44
CA ASN A 36 -1.46 -2.50 4.77
C ASN A 36 -1.90 -3.92 5.20
N TRP A 37 -1.99 -4.88 4.28
CA TRP A 37 -2.53 -6.22 4.58
C TRP A 37 -1.69 -6.95 5.62
N SER A 38 -0.36 -6.83 5.56
CA SER A 38 0.53 -7.42 6.57
C SER A 38 0.32 -6.82 7.96
N SER A 39 0.09 -5.51 8.03
CA SER A 39 -0.22 -4.80 9.27
C SER A 39 -1.58 -5.21 9.85
N LEU A 40 -2.59 -5.36 9.00
CA LEU A 40 -3.94 -5.78 9.39
C LEU A 40 -3.98 -7.20 9.96
N ASN A 41 -3.06 -8.09 9.56
CA ASN A 41 -2.95 -9.42 10.17
C ASN A 41 -2.65 -9.36 11.67
N GLY A 42 -1.83 -8.41 12.11
CA GLY A 42 -1.54 -8.20 13.54
C GLY A 42 -2.76 -7.69 14.33
N LEU A 43 -3.69 -7.03 13.65
CA LEU A 43 -4.93 -6.52 14.22
C LEU A 43 -6.03 -7.61 14.32
N ALA A 44 -5.88 -8.73 13.60
CA ALA A 44 -6.95 -9.70 13.43
C ALA A 44 -7.47 -10.29 14.75
N THR A 45 -6.58 -10.54 15.72
CA THR A 45 -6.95 -11.09 17.03
C THR A 45 -7.57 -10.05 17.95
N SER A 46 -7.16 -8.78 17.87
CA SER A 46 -7.66 -7.71 18.75
C SER A 46 -9.06 -7.25 18.37
N VAL A 47 -9.43 -7.29 17.07
CA VAL A 47 -10.76 -6.88 16.60
C VAL A 47 -11.78 -8.02 16.56
N ARG A 48 -11.39 -9.24 16.93
CA ARG A 48 -12.26 -10.43 16.83
C ARG A 48 -13.45 -10.38 17.79
N GLU A 49 -13.22 -9.92 19.02
CA GLU A 49 -14.24 -9.86 20.07
C GLU A 49 -15.02 -8.52 20.06
N MET A 50 -14.66 -7.60 19.14
CA MET A 50 -15.32 -6.30 19.03
C MET A 50 -16.69 -6.41 18.36
N GLY A 51 -17.64 -5.59 18.81
CA GLY A 51 -18.94 -5.42 18.14
C GLY A 51 -18.79 -4.87 16.72
N PHE A 52 -19.83 -5.01 15.88
CA PHE A 52 -19.75 -4.67 14.45
C PHE A 52 -19.28 -3.24 14.17
N GLY A 53 -19.81 -2.24 14.88
CA GLY A 53 -19.42 -0.84 14.72
C GLY A 53 -17.98 -0.60 15.14
N SER A 54 -17.63 -0.99 16.37
CA SER A 54 -16.27 -0.78 16.89
C SER A 54 -15.20 -1.55 16.12
N ARG A 55 -15.52 -2.74 15.61
CA ARG A 55 -14.64 -3.50 14.71
C ARG A 55 -14.37 -2.74 13.42
N ARG A 56 -15.40 -2.19 12.78
CA ARG A 56 -15.27 -1.41 11.55
C ARG A 56 -14.41 -0.16 11.78
N ASP A 57 -14.67 0.56 12.86
CA ASP A 57 -13.95 1.79 13.16
C ASP A 57 -12.48 1.51 13.47
N ALA A 58 -12.17 0.45 14.25
CA ALA A 58 -10.80 0.05 14.54
C ALA A 58 -10.01 -0.36 13.28
N ILE A 59 -10.64 -1.09 12.36
CA ILE A 59 -10.00 -1.46 11.09
C ILE A 59 -9.76 -0.22 10.23
N ASN A 60 -10.74 0.68 10.12
CA ASN A 60 -10.61 1.92 9.35
C ASN A 60 -9.50 2.82 9.90
N ASP A 61 -9.43 2.99 11.22
CA ASP A 61 -8.39 3.79 11.87
C ASP A 61 -7.00 3.23 11.60
N ALA A 62 -6.82 1.90 11.71
CA ALA A 62 -5.56 1.25 11.38
C ALA A 62 -5.16 1.43 9.91
N MET A 63 -6.13 1.34 8.97
CA MET A 63 -5.88 1.59 7.55
C MET A 63 -5.47 3.05 7.28
N LEU A 64 -6.14 4.02 7.92
CA LEU A 64 -5.82 5.44 7.80
C LEU A 64 -4.45 5.78 8.39
N HIS A 65 -4.13 5.23 9.56
CA HIS A 65 -2.81 5.39 10.17
C HIS A 65 -1.71 4.83 9.25
N HIS A 66 -1.92 3.64 8.67
CA HIS A 66 -0.97 3.05 7.72
C HIS A 66 -0.78 3.96 6.49
N ASN A 67 -1.88 4.49 5.93
CA ASN A 67 -1.84 5.41 4.80
C ASN A 67 -1.07 6.70 5.13
N TRP A 68 -1.29 7.29 6.31
CA TRP A 68 -0.56 8.46 6.76
C TRP A 68 0.94 8.20 6.87
N TRP A 69 1.32 7.12 7.57
CA TRP A 69 2.70 6.76 7.80
C TRP A 69 3.46 6.49 6.48
N LYS A 70 2.84 5.73 5.57
CA LYS A 70 3.37 5.47 4.22
C LYS A 70 3.45 6.73 3.37
N GLY A 71 2.36 7.49 3.29
CA GLY A 71 2.28 8.69 2.46
C GLY A 71 3.29 9.76 2.89
N GLY A 72 3.53 9.90 4.20
CA GLY A 72 4.58 10.77 4.73
C GLY A 72 6.00 10.32 4.34
N GLN A 73 6.25 9.02 4.26
CA GLN A 73 7.55 8.51 3.80
C GLN A 73 7.74 8.63 2.29
N GLU A 74 6.71 8.35 1.50
CA GLU A 74 6.79 8.45 0.04
C GLU A 74 6.92 9.91 -0.44
N SER A 75 6.35 10.88 0.29
CA SER A 75 6.47 12.31 -0.03
C SER A 75 7.88 12.87 0.18
N THR A 76 8.69 12.23 1.02
CA THR A 76 10.09 12.64 1.27
C THR A 76 10.98 12.44 0.03
N PHE A 77 10.58 11.57 -0.91
CA PHE A 77 11.32 11.29 -2.16
C PHE A 77 10.92 12.17 -3.35
N LEU A 78 10.09 13.20 -3.14
CA LEU A 78 9.65 14.11 -4.21
C LEU A 78 10.57 15.35 -4.40
N PHE A 79 11.62 15.51 -3.59
CA PHE A 79 12.53 16.69 -3.62
C PHE A 79 14.03 16.35 -3.80
N ALA A 80 14.38 15.17 -4.34
CA ALA A 80 15.78 14.81 -4.63
C ALA A 80 15.99 14.52 -6.11
#